data_AF-A0A1B6EIV7-F1
#
_entry.id   AF-A0A1B6EIV7-F1
#
_cell.length_a   1.000
_cell.length_b   1.000
_cell.length_c   1.000
_cell.angle_alpha   90.00
_cell.angle_beta   90.00
_cell.angle_gamma   90.00
#
_symmetry.space_group_name_H-M   'P 1'
#
loop_
_entity.id
_entity.type
_entity.pdbx_description
1 polymer ?
#
loop_
_entity_poly.entity_id
_entity_poly.type
_entity_poly.pdbx_seq_one_letter_code
_entity_poly.pdbx_strand_id
1 'polypeptide(L)'
;ITKARTMEKFPMVIATKYNVPIVFYKPDVGHHIHGELYEMNLRMIKKLDKYEYMPNEIIARIETITYNDSKTQELVKRPAVMYVKYYLDIDNWEQLPLISNYHSKGSHGLEFKKRPVKKKSKKKRKQKSKRKKDEQSGRIEGKNNTKEELDECIRRKNERIQRYLNKTKTEKQT
;
A
#
# COMPACT_ATOMS: atom_id res chain seq x y z
N ILE A 1 4.09 2.41 17.67
CA ILE A 1 3.65 1.49 16.60
C ILE A 1 2.65 0.55 17.24
N THR A 2 1.45 0.43 16.69
CA THR A 2 0.36 -0.33 17.31
C THR A 2 0.09 -1.57 16.47
N LYS A 3 0.15 -2.77 17.08
CA LYS A 3 -0.19 -4.01 16.38
C LYS A 3 -1.69 -4.04 16.11
N ALA A 4 -2.06 -4.28 14.86
CA ALA A 4 -3.44 -4.28 14.42
C ALA A 4 -3.70 -5.45 13.48
N ARG A 5 -4.98 -5.75 13.24
CA ARG A 5 -5.40 -6.68 12.19
C ARG A 5 -6.65 -6.20 11.47
N THR A 6 -6.84 -6.61 10.23
CA THR A 6 -8.09 -6.36 9.50
C THR A 6 -9.28 -7.01 10.22
N MET A 7 -10.44 -6.35 10.19
CA MET A 7 -11.69 -6.93 10.70
C MET A 7 -12.28 -7.92 9.68
N GLU A 8 -12.17 -7.60 8.39
CA GLU A 8 -12.53 -8.50 7.28
C GLU A 8 -11.37 -9.46 6.96
N LYS A 9 -11.67 -10.60 6.33
CA LYS A 9 -10.65 -11.55 5.87
C LYS A 9 -10.21 -11.21 4.47
N PHE A 10 -8.90 -11.30 4.22
CA PHE A 10 -8.33 -11.20 2.89
C PHE A 10 -7.31 -12.32 2.63
N PRO A 11 -7.18 -12.79 1.39
CA PRO A 11 -6.07 -13.62 0.99
C PRO A 11 -4.81 -12.76 0.87
N MET A 12 -3.77 -13.14 1.60
CA MET A 12 -2.42 -12.61 1.41
C MET A 12 -1.50 -13.76 0.97
N VAL A 13 -0.85 -13.56 -0.16
CA VAL A 13 0.09 -14.51 -0.76
C VAL A 13 1.48 -13.91 -0.84
N ILE A 14 2.51 -14.76 -0.78
CA ILE A 14 3.87 -14.35 -1.16
C ILE A 14 4.07 -14.71 -2.62
N ALA A 15 4.37 -13.70 -3.43
CA ALA A 15 4.24 -13.79 -4.87
C ALA A 15 5.39 -13.13 -5.62
N THR A 16 5.43 -13.34 -6.93
CA THR A 16 6.43 -12.83 -7.88
C THR A 16 7.83 -13.40 -7.66
N LYS A 17 8.73 -13.18 -8.63
CA LYS A 17 10.16 -13.54 -8.48
C LYS A 17 10.90 -12.80 -7.34
N TYR A 18 10.25 -11.80 -6.73
CA TYR A 18 10.82 -10.99 -5.66
C TYR A 18 10.27 -11.34 -4.28
N ASN A 19 9.40 -12.36 -4.16
CA ASN A 19 8.77 -12.77 -2.90
C ASN A 19 8.09 -11.59 -2.18
N VAL A 20 7.30 -10.82 -2.93
CA VAL A 20 6.56 -9.67 -2.40
C VAL A 20 5.28 -10.19 -1.76
N PRO A 21 4.96 -9.80 -0.51
CA PRO A 21 3.65 -10.07 0.07
C PRO A 21 2.59 -9.23 -0.66
N ILE A 22 1.53 -9.86 -1.13
CA ILE A 22 0.43 -9.20 -1.82
C ILE A 22 -0.86 -9.57 -1.12
N VAL A 23 -1.57 -8.55 -0.62
CA VAL A 23 -2.96 -8.71 -0.19
C VAL A 23 -3.84 -8.55 -1.41
N PHE A 24 -4.60 -9.59 -1.73
CA PHE A 24 -5.54 -9.60 -2.83
C PHE A 24 -6.93 -9.21 -2.34
N TYR A 25 -7.58 -8.29 -3.04
CA TYR A 25 -8.92 -7.83 -2.68
C TYR A 25 -9.96 -8.88 -3.09
N LYS A 26 -10.09 -9.88 -2.22
CA LYS A 26 -11.17 -10.86 -2.23
C LYS A 26 -11.66 -10.94 -0.77
N PRO A 27 -12.57 -10.05 -0.36
CA PRO A 27 -13.13 -10.07 0.98
C PRO A 27 -13.72 -11.45 1.32
N ASP A 28 -13.78 -11.75 2.61
CA ASP A 28 -14.24 -13.03 3.18
C ASP A 28 -13.40 -14.27 2.84
N VAL A 29 -12.29 -14.12 2.13
CA VAL A 29 -11.36 -15.21 1.80
C VAL A 29 -10.06 -15.07 2.60
N GLY A 30 -9.42 -16.19 2.94
CA GLY A 30 -8.13 -16.18 3.65
C GLY A 30 -8.27 -15.87 5.15
N HIS A 31 -7.55 -14.84 5.62
CA HIS A 31 -7.37 -14.59 7.06
C HIS A 31 -7.54 -13.12 7.41
N HIS A 32 -7.70 -12.84 8.71
CA HIS A 32 -7.47 -11.49 9.21
C HIS A 32 -5.99 -11.17 9.11
N ILE A 33 -5.65 -10.13 8.34
CA ILE A 33 -4.26 -9.78 8.05
C ILE A 33 -3.71 -8.97 9.21
N HIS A 34 -2.64 -9.48 9.82
CA HIS A 34 -1.90 -8.82 10.88
C HIS A 34 -0.92 -7.80 10.29
N GLY A 35 -0.81 -6.67 10.97
CA GLY A 35 0.13 -5.62 10.60
C GLY A 35 0.27 -4.60 11.71
N GLU A 36 0.69 -3.42 11.30
CA GLU A 36 1.01 -2.32 12.20
C GLU A 36 0.25 -1.06 11.76
N LEU A 37 -0.41 -0.42 12.71
CA LEU A 37 -1.08 0.86 12.51
C LEU A 37 -0.08 2.00 12.72
N TYR A 38 0.04 2.84 11.69
CA TYR A 38 0.87 4.04 11.68
C TYR A 38 0.00 5.27 11.48
N GLU A 39 0.21 6.28 12.33
CA GLU A 39 -0.32 7.62 12.10
C GLU A 39 0.59 8.35 11.13
N MET A 40 0.02 8.83 10.01
CA MET A 40 0.79 9.40 8.91
C MET A 40 0.11 10.65 8.37
N ASN A 41 0.90 11.65 8.01
CA ASN A 41 0.39 12.81 7.29
C ASN A 41 0.20 12.51 5.78
N LEU A 42 -0.59 13.34 5.09
CA LEU A 42 -0.85 13.16 3.64
C LEU A 42 0.41 13.19 2.79
N ARG A 43 1.44 13.94 3.18
CA ARG A 43 2.71 13.98 2.42
C ARG A 43 3.40 12.62 2.43
N MET A 44 3.37 11.89 3.54
CA MET A 44 3.90 10.53 3.63
C MET A 44 3.02 9.53 2.88
N ILE A 45 1.69 9.65 2.98
CA ILE A 45 0.75 8.81 2.20
C ILE A 45 1.00 8.97 0.69
N LYS A 46 1.16 10.19 0.20
CA LYS A 46 1.49 10.46 -1.22
C LYS A 46 2.83 9.85 -1.64
N LYS A 47 3.81 9.79 -0.72
CA LYS A 47 5.09 9.10 -0.99
C LYS A 47 4.89 7.59 -1.07
N LEU A 48 4.14 7.00 -0.15
CA LEU A 48 3.79 5.58 -0.19
C LEU A 48 3.06 5.23 -1.49
N ASP A 49 2.05 6.02 -1.88
CA ASP A 49 1.34 5.82 -3.15
C ASP A 49 2.30 5.77 -4.36
N LYS A 50 3.42 6.52 -4.32
CA LYS A 50 4.44 6.50 -5.38
C LYS A 50 5.38 5.29 -5.28
N TYR A 51 5.68 4.81 -4.07
CA TYR A 51 6.53 3.63 -3.85
C TYR A 51 5.79 2.34 -4.20
N GLU A 52 4.51 2.27 -3.83
CA GLU A 52 3.59 1.17 -4.15
C GLU A 52 3.14 1.20 -5.61
N TYR A 53 3.50 2.26 -6.36
CA TYR A 53 3.27 2.39 -7.81
C TYR A 53 4.17 1.45 -8.65
N MET A 54 4.17 0.16 -8.30
CA MET A 54 4.42 -0.96 -9.20
C MET A 54 3.15 -1.19 -10.04
N PRO A 55 3.28 -1.60 -11.32
CA PRO A 55 2.44 -1.10 -12.41
C PRO A 55 0.95 -1.08 -12.05
N ASN A 56 0.35 0.11 -11.96
CA ASN A 56 -1.10 0.44 -11.93
C ASN A 56 -2.09 -0.41 -11.10
N GLU A 57 -1.67 -1.38 -10.28
CA GLU A 57 -2.57 -2.46 -9.82
C GLU A 57 -2.70 -2.57 -8.29
N ILE A 58 -1.76 -1.99 -7.52
CA ILE A 58 -1.88 -1.89 -6.06
C ILE A 58 -2.59 -0.58 -5.74
N ILE A 59 -3.73 -0.67 -5.04
CA ILE A 59 -4.60 0.47 -4.75
C ILE A 59 -4.80 0.62 -3.25
N ALA A 60 -4.69 1.86 -2.77
CA ALA A 60 -4.98 2.23 -1.39
C ALA A 60 -6.49 2.21 -1.14
N ARG A 61 -6.94 1.35 -0.22
CA ARG A 61 -8.32 1.26 0.27
C ARG A 61 -8.40 1.68 1.73
N ILE A 62 -9.60 2.06 2.17
CA ILE A 62 -9.89 2.17 3.59
C ILE A 62 -10.52 0.88 4.06
N GLU A 63 -9.88 0.23 5.01
CA GLU A 63 -10.37 -0.99 5.63
C GLU A 63 -10.53 -0.78 7.14
N THR A 64 -11.53 -1.44 7.72
CA THR A 64 -11.69 -1.43 9.18
C THR A 64 -10.68 -2.37 9.79
N ILE A 65 -9.86 -1.84 10.69
CA ILE A 65 -8.92 -2.61 11.49
C ILE A 65 -9.37 -2.68 12.94
N THR A 66 -8.82 -3.66 13.65
CA THR A 66 -8.95 -3.84 15.09
C THR A 66 -7.59 -3.86 15.76
N TYR A 67 -7.48 -3.23 16.92
CA TYR A 67 -6.30 -3.28 17.78
C TYR A 67 -6.69 -3.09 19.24
N ASN A 68 -5.85 -3.55 20.17
CA ASN A 68 -6.04 -3.28 21.58
C ASN A 68 -5.38 -1.94 21.92
N ASP A 69 -6.15 -1.01 22.49
CA ASP A 69 -5.60 0.26 22.94
C ASP A 69 -4.61 0.02 24.09
N SER A 70 -3.41 0.59 23.99
CA SER A 70 -2.36 0.35 24.99
C SER A 70 -2.71 0.92 26.37
N LYS A 71 -3.56 1.95 26.45
CA LYS A 71 -3.93 2.63 27.68
C LYS A 71 -5.17 2.00 28.31
N THR A 72 -6.21 1.77 27.52
CA THR A 72 -7.50 1.26 28.04
C THR A 72 -7.60 -0.27 28.01
N GLN A 73 -6.71 -0.95 27.27
CA GLN A 73 -6.77 -2.40 27.00
C GLN A 73 -8.05 -2.85 26.28
N GLU A 74 -8.84 -1.90 25.76
CA GLU A 74 -10.07 -2.19 25.04
C GLU A 74 -9.81 -2.45 23.55
N LEU A 75 -10.68 -3.26 22.94
CA LEU A 75 -10.65 -3.50 21.51
C LEU A 75 -11.22 -2.29 20.76
N VAL A 76 -10.37 -1.59 20.03
CA VAL A 76 -10.75 -0.43 19.22
C VAL A 76 -10.92 -0.84 17.76
N LYS A 77 -11.98 -0.33 17.12
CA LYS A 77 -12.23 -0.42 15.68
C LYS A 77 -11.96 0.93 15.02
N ARG A 78 -11.18 0.96 13.94
CA ARG A 78 -10.88 2.21 13.23
C ARG A 78 -10.70 1.99 11.73
N PRO A 79 -11.15 2.91 10.87
CA PRO A 79 -10.74 2.90 9.47
C PRO A 79 -9.24 3.21 9.33
N ALA A 80 -8.54 2.45 8.50
CA ALA A 80 -7.13 2.68 8.15
C ALA A 80 -6.89 2.45 6.67
N VAL A 81 -5.87 3.12 6.12
CA VAL A 81 -5.45 2.91 4.73
C VAL A 81 -4.66 1.61 4.63
N MET A 82 -5.05 0.75 3.69
CA MET A 82 -4.40 -0.52 3.36
C MET A 82 -4.18 -0.61 1.86
N TYR A 83 -3.04 -1.13 1.42
CA TYR A 83 -2.74 -1.34 0.01
C TYR A 83 -3.10 -2.77 -0.40
N VAL A 84 -3.97 -2.90 -1.41
CA VAL A 84 -4.45 -4.19 -1.91
C VAL A 84 -4.37 -4.25 -3.43
N LYS A 85 -4.33 -5.46 -3.98
CA LYS A 85 -4.36 -5.72 -5.43
C LYS A 85 -5.70 -6.31 -5.83
N TYR A 86 -6.31 -5.83 -6.93
CA TYR A 86 -7.58 -6.37 -7.43
C TYR A 86 -7.41 -7.49 -8.46
N TYR A 87 -6.22 -7.57 -9.06
CA TYR A 87 -5.87 -8.57 -10.05
C TYR A 87 -4.48 -9.09 -9.75
N LEU A 88 -4.33 -10.40 -9.62
CA LEU A 88 -3.04 -11.06 -9.55
C LEU A 88 -2.73 -11.63 -10.94
N ASP A 89 -1.61 -11.23 -11.53
CA ASP A 89 -1.05 -11.87 -12.75
C ASP A 89 -0.38 -13.19 -12.36
N ILE A 90 -1.12 -14.03 -11.65
CA ILE A 90 -0.69 -15.31 -11.12
C ILE A 90 -1.88 -16.25 -11.26
N ASP A 91 -1.77 -17.15 -12.23
CA ASP A 91 -2.74 -18.23 -12.40
C ASP A 91 -2.77 -19.09 -11.15
N ASN A 92 -3.95 -19.59 -10.79
CA ASN A 92 -4.16 -20.48 -9.65
C ASN A 92 -3.61 -19.93 -8.32
N TRP A 93 -3.63 -18.60 -8.11
CA TRP A 93 -3.18 -17.99 -6.85
C TRP A 93 -3.86 -18.59 -5.60
N GLU A 94 -5.05 -19.15 -5.76
CA GLU A 94 -5.83 -19.83 -4.71
C GLU A 94 -5.14 -21.08 -4.18
N GLN A 95 -4.20 -21.66 -4.93
CA GLN A 95 -3.37 -22.80 -4.51
C GLN A 95 -2.14 -22.36 -3.72
N LEU A 96 -1.80 -21.06 -3.72
CA LEU A 96 -0.68 -20.55 -2.94
C LEU A 96 -1.04 -20.54 -1.45
N PRO A 97 -0.07 -20.77 -0.55
CA PRO A 97 -0.29 -20.62 0.88
C PRO A 97 -0.79 -19.21 1.22
N LEU A 98 -1.98 -19.14 1.81
CA LEU A 98 -2.53 -17.91 2.36
C LEU A 98 -1.92 -17.69 3.74
N ILE A 99 -1.28 -16.55 3.94
CA ILE A 99 -0.64 -16.19 5.21
C ILE A 99 -1.40 -15.05 5.89
N SER A 100 -1.42 -15.04 7.22
CA SER A 100 -2.07 -13.97 7.99
C SER A 100 -1.08 -12.91 8.49
N ASN A 101 0.20 -13.26 8.64
CA ASN A 101 1.25 -12.39 9.16
C ASN A 101 2.53 -12.58 8.34
N TYR A 102 2.97 -11.53 7.66
CA TYR A 102 4.16 -11.59 6.81
C TYR A 102 5.42 -11.25 7.59
N HIS A 103 6.44 -12.07 7.43
CA HIS A 103 7.80 -11.77 7.85
C HIS A 103 8.78 -12.26 6.80
N SER A 104 9.68 -11.41 6.31
CA SER A 104 10.60 -11.80 5.22
C SER A 104 11.40 -13.06 5.53
N LYS A 105 11.83 -13.25 6.79
CA LYS A 105 12.54 -14.45 7.24
C LYS A 105 11.61 -15.44 7.96
N GLY A 106 10.34 -15.49 7.54
CA GLY A 106 9.34 -16.39 8.11
C GLY A 106 9.59 -17.85 7.76
N SER A 107 8.81 -18.74 8.37
CA SER A 107 8.89 -20.20 8.17
C SER A 107 8.56 -20.66 6.74
N HIS A 108 7.98 -19.78 5.91
CA HIS A 108 7.72 -20.04 4.50
C HIS A 108 9.00 -20.12 3.64
N GLY A 109 10.17 -19.71 4.14
CA GLY A 109 11.45 -19.78 3.39
C GLY A 109 11.57 -18.81 2.20
N LEU A 110 10.50 -18.12 1.84
CA LEU A 110 10.45 -17.12 0.76
C LEU A 110 10.91 -15.71 1.21
N GLU A 111 12.22 -15.49 1.32
CA GLU A 111 12.77 -14.18 1.69
C GLU A 111 12.61 -13.11 0.59
N PHE A 112 12.23 -11.89 0.96
CA PHE A 112 12.06 -10.75 0.05
C PHE A 112 13.35 -10.44 -0.71
N LYS A 113 13.23 -10.27 -2.03
CA LYS A 113 14.36 -9.94 -2.92
C LYS A 113 14.19 -8.54 -3.49
N LYS A 114 15.18 -7.69 -3.26
CA LYS A 114 15.17 -6.32 -3.81
C LYS A 114 15.21 -6.34 -5.33
N ARG A 115 14.42 -5.46 -5.94
CA ARG A 115 14.45 -5.24 -7.40
C ARG A 115 15.79 -4.60 -7.80
N PRO A 116 16.46 -5.07 -8.86
CA PRO A 116 17.66 -4.43 -9.36
C PRO A 116 17.34 -3.01 -9.83
N VAL A 117 18.14 -2.04 -9.41
CA VAL A 117 17.99 -0.64 -9.82
C VAL A 117 18.38 -0.54 -11.29
N LYS A 118 17.43 -0.23 -12.19
CA LYS A 118 17.77 0.10 -13.58
C LYS A 118 18.73 1.29 -13.57
N LYS A 119 19.99 1.09 -13.95
CA LYS A 119 20.95 2.18 -14.17
C LYS A 119 20.37 3.09 -15.25
N LYS A 120 19.95 4.30 -14.88
CA LYS A 120 19.58 5.31 -15.89
C LYS A 120 20.84 5.58 -16.72
N SER A 121 20.80 5.26 -18.02
CA SER A 121 21.81 5.72 -18.97
C SER A 121 21.91 7.24 -18.86
N LYS A 122 23.08 7.77 -18.51
CA LYS A 122 23.34 9.21 -18.43
C LYS A 122 23.12 9.83 -19.81
N LYS A 123 21.94 10.35 -20.11
CA LYS A 123 21.78 11.30 -21.21
C LYS A 123 22.61 12.54 -20.85
N LYS A 124 23.69 12.80 -21.58
CA LYS A 124 24.50 14.02 -21.46
C LYS A 124 23.58 15.23 -21.64
N ARG A 125 23.19 15.88 -20.54
CA ARG A 125 22.52 17.19 -20.60
C ARG A 125 23.59 18.23 -20.94
N LYS A 126 23.51 18.82 -22.14
CA LYS A 126 24.23 20.06 -22.48
C LYS A 126 23.88 21.12 -21.43
N GLN A 127 24.92 21.78 -20.91
CA GLN A 127 24.80 22.88 -19.96
C GLN A 127 23.98 24.02 -20.58
N LYS A 128 22.89 24.43 -19.92
CA LYS A 128 22.41 25.80 -19.95
C LYS A 128 22.33 26.27 -18.50
N SER A 129 22.98 27.40 -18.25
CA SER A 129 23.36 27.93 -16.95
C SER A 129 22.29 28.85 -16.35
N LYS A 130 22.37 29.00 -15.01
CA LYS A 130 21.78 30.04 -14.14
C LYS A 130 20.25 29.93 -13.93
N ARG A 131 19.69 29.94 -12.72
CA ARG A 131 20.09 30.65 -11.47
C ARG A 131 19.92 29.74 -10.23
N LYS A 132 20.88 29.87 -9.29
CA LYS A 132 20.80 29.35 -7.93
C LYS A 132 19.67 30.09 -7.18
N LYS A 133 18.84 29.36 -6.45
CA LYS A 133 18.21 29.86 -5.23
C LYS A 133 18.58 28.87 -4.13
N ASP A 134 19.19 29.41 -3.10
CA ASP A 134 19.83 28.68 -2.01
C ASP A 134 18.80 27.81 -1.27
N GLU A 135 19.03 26.49 -1.25
CA GLU A 135 18.34 25.58 -0.35
C GLU A 135 19.02 25.67 1.01
N GLN A 136 18.44 26.52 1.86
CA GLN A 136 18.72 26.52 3.28
C GLN A 136 18.17 25.22 3.88
N SER A 137 19.07 24.41 4.44
CA SER A 137 18.79 23.24 5.26
C SER A 137 17.94 23.62 6.48
N GLY A 138 16.64 23.73 6.28
CA GLY A 138 15.65 23.94 7.33
C GLY A 138 15.01 22.61 7.71
N ARG A 139 15.00 22.29 9.00
CA ARG A 139 14.16 21.25 9.61
C ARG A 139 12.71 21.55 9.23
N ILE A 140 12.13 20.80 8.28
CA ILE A 140 10.81 21.14 7.73
C ILE A 140 9.72 20.53 8.62
N GLU A 141 9.14 21.36 9.47
CA GLU A 141 7.89 21.04 10.18
C GLU A 141 6.79 20.76 9.15
N GLY A 142 6.24 19.54 9.22
CA GLY A 142 5.14 19.14 8.37
C GLY A 142 3.88 19.90 8.76
N LYS A 143 3.36 20.74 7.88
CA LYS A 143 1.99 21.26 8.03
C LYS A 143 1.03 20.06 8.10
N ASN A 144 0.32 19.94 9.21
CA ASN A 144 -0.79 18.99 9.36
C ASN A 144 -1.90 19.39 8.38
N ASN A 145 -2.39 18.44 7.61
CA ASN A 145 -3.45 18.70 6.64
C ASN A 145 -4.78 18.81 7.39
N THR A 146 -5.72 19.61 6.89
CA THR A 146 -7.03 19.73 7.54
C THR A 146 -7.83 18.44 7.36
N LYS A 147 -8.87 18.27 8.19
CA LYS A 147 -9.77 17.12 8.08
C LYS A 147 -10.43 17.08 6.70
N GLU A 148 -10.83 18.23 6.14
CA GLU A 148 -11.44 18.28 4.81
C GLU A 148 -10.46 17.85 3.70
N GLU A 149 -9.18 18.25 3.79
CA GLU A 149 -8.15 17.85 2.83
C GLU A 149 -7.92 16.33 2.83
N LEU A 150 -8.02 15.70 3.99
CA LEU A 150 -7.91 14.25 4.14
C LEU A 150 -9.14 13.54 3.56
N ASP A 151 -10.35 14.00 3.89
CA ASP A 151 -11.61 13.42 3.42
C ASP A 151 -11.73 13.52 1.89
N GLU A 152 -11.36 14.67 1.31
CA GLU A 152 -11.32 14.87 -0.14
C GLU A 152 -10.27 13.96 -0.81
N CYS A 153 -9.09 13.78 -0.20
CA CYS A 153 -8.07 12.87 -0.71
C CYS A 153 -8.58 11.42 -0.70
N ILE A 154 -9.28 11.01 0.37
CA ILE A 154 -9.90 9.70 0.50
C ILE A 154 -10.97 9.51 -0.58
N ARG A 155 -11.88 10.47 -0.75
CA ARG A 155 -12.95 10.42 -1.76
C ARG A 155 -12.40 10.21 -3.17
N ARG A 156 -11.39 11.00 -3.56
CA ARG A 156 -10.75 10.87 -4.89
C ARG A 156 -10.10 9.51 -5.11
N LYS A 157 -9.50 8.92 -4.07
CA LYS A 157 -8.93 7.57 -4.14
C LYS A 157 -10.03 6.52 -4.36
N ASN A 158 -11.13 6.61 -3.62
CA ASN A 158 -12.29 5.72 -3.79
C ASN A 158 -12.90 5.83 -5.20
N GLU A 159 -13.03 7.03 -5.74
CA GLU A 159 -13.52 7.22 -7.12
C GLU A 159 -12.59 6.62 -8.18
N ARG A 160 -11.28 6.72 -7.98
CA ARG A 160 -10.30 6.10 -8.89
C ARG A 160 -10.39 4.57 -8.84
N ILE A 161 -10.58 4.00 -7.65
CA ILE A 161 -10.83 2.57 -7.45
C ILE A 161 -12.09 2.13 -8.20
N GLN A 162 -13.21 2.82 -7.99
CA GLN A 162 -14.49 2.44 -8.60
C GLN A 162 -14.43 2.49 -10.13
N ARG A 163 -13.77 3.50 -10.69
CA ARG A 163 -13.52 3.58 -12.14
C ARG A 163 -12.71 2.39 -12.66
N TYR A 164 -11.67 1.97 -11.93
CA TYR A 164 -10.86 0.82 -12.30
C TYR A 164 -11.67 -0.48 -12.24
N LEU A 165 -12.40 -0.70 -11.15
CA LEU A 165 -13.29 -1.86 -10.98
C LEU A 165 -14.34 -1.97 -12.10
N ASN A 166 -14.95 -0.85 -12.47
CA ASN A 166 -15.94 -0.83 -13.55
C ASN A 166 -15.29 -1.17 -14.90
N LYS A 167 -14.13 -0.58 -15.21
CA LYS A 167 -13.41 -0.87 -16.47
C LYS A 167 -13.10 -2.35 -16.61
N THR A 168 -12.56 -2.97 -15.56
CA THR A 168 -12.16 -4.38 -15.65
C THR A 168 -13.34 -5.35 -15.61
N LYS A 169 -14.50 -4.96 -15.06
CA LYS A 169 -15.75 -5.72 -15.22
C LYS A 169 -16.21 -5.72 -16.68
N THR A 170 -16.12 -4.59 -17.38
CA THR A 170 -16.49 -4.46 -18.79
C THR A 170 -15.59 -5.31 -19.70
N GLU A 171 -14.28 -5.32 -19.44
CA GLU A 171 -13.30 -6.10 -20.22
C GLU A 171 -13.45 -7.63 -20.08
N LYS A 172 -14.15 -8.12 -19.04
CA LYS A 172 -14.39 -9.56 -18.82
C LYS A 172 -15.73 -10.05 -19.39
N GLN A 173 -16.57 -9.15 -19.90
CA GLN A 173 -17.89 -9.48 -20.49
C GLN A 173 -17.89 -9.46 -22.02
N THR A 174 -16.80 -9.01 -22.65
CA THR A 174 -16.51 -9.08 -24.09
C THR A 174 -15.49 -10.15 -24.39
#